data_AF-A0A957CMK8-F1
#
_entry.id   AF-A0A957CMK8-F1
#
_cell.length_a   1.000
_cell.length_b   1.000
_cell.length_c   1.000
_cell.angle_alpha   90.00
_cell.angle_beta   90.00
_cell.angle_gamma   90.00
#
_symmetry.space_group_name_H-M   'P 1'
#
loop_
_entity.id
_entity.type
_entity.pdbx_description
1 polymer ?
#
loop_
_entity_poly.entity_id
_entity_poly.type
_entity_poly.pdbx_seq_one_letter_code
_entity_poly.pdbx_strand_id
1 'polypeptide(L)'
;WHGTHVGGVIASSCTLDFSADPSDPLWLSIDAYLPWQIDNVPVLGQAPLANIYPVKVFDITGGSTPTSVILDGLDHLLTLKTSGALDIDVVNMSLGGGTVYDGGDTFDTFVNTMYLEDMVVVTSAGNAGPIPNSVGSPGTSWTALSVGALDYAPSSRVLYEFLGYRAFGTGGQGLVMRPTSETRVVNFSSRGPLSDGRGGPDLAALGHWNFQAGPVNELRWAGGTSFASPTVAGAAALLNSYWEAGHVDTNAFAIRQSLTAGADPSVVGSAWKNFNSQGYGALDVPAALQVLQSGVWPTNIAVTTGKLTANVLPAPAVGAVDVYESGLITLGAGKTKDFVLEVDEYTSDVIIEVYDMTAADNSAYAYWPNAIEFNIQSGKRSVAGPVEAWLWYPQFWGDSVTYIVSDGPWVESSGAFGSYEFANQPVEPGLMKVSLAGDYSNESPVSFKVRITREQLRTPQTGFYAIGRIRMGSSALIPVDVPAGVSEMTLDLVWGRDWSTFPTSDIEMFVYDPAFNLVSLDGATFNAPERAVITNPTAGTWYVFVDGYEMYRTDRYKLFVTMD
;
A
#
# COMPACT_ATOMS: atom_id res chain seq x y z
N TRP A 1 -1.53 1.18 -19.60
CA TRP A 1 -0.12 0.75 -19.68
C TRP A 1 0.24 -0.28 -18.62
N HIS A 2 -0.25 -0.14 -17.38
CA HIS A 2 0.00 -1.04 -16.24
C HIS A 2 -0.13 -2.53 -16.60
N GLY A 3 -1.29 -2.98 -17.09
CA GLY A 3 -1.49 -4.39 -17.46
C GLY A 3 -0.55 -4.92 -18.56
N THR A 4 -0.11 -4.06 -19.49
CA THR A 4 0.90 -4.44 -20.51
C THR A 4 2.25 -4.68 -19.87
N HIS A 5 2.66 -3.82 -18.93
CA HIS A 5 3.91 -3.98 -18.20
C HIS A 5 3.88 -5.21 -17.28
N VAL A 6 2.76 -5.46 -16.59
CA VAL A 6 2.52 -6.68 -15.81
C VAL A 6 2.69 -7.93 -16.69
N GLY A 7 2.02 -7.97 -17.85
CA GLY A 7 2.18 -9.07 -18.81
C GLY A 7 3.63 -9.23 -19.30
N GLY A 8 4.34 -8.12 -19.49
CA GLY A 8 5.75 -8.13 -19.86
C GLY A 8 6.67 -8.72 -18.78
N VAL A 9 6.45 -8.39 -17.51
CA VAL A 9 7.18 -9.00 -16.39
C VAL A 9 6.97 -10.53 -16.36
N ILE A 10 5.78 -11.02 -16.75
CA ILE A 10 5.51 -12.45 -16.83
C ILE A 10 6.18 -13.07 -18.06
N ALA A 11 5.92 -12.57 -19.28
CA ALA A 11 6.23 -13.30 -20.51
C ALA A 11 6.82 -12.45 -21.65
N SER A 12 7.43 -11.29 -21.39
CA SER A 12 8.18 -10.59 -22.44
C SER A 12 9.20 -11.53 -23.09
N SER A 13 9.33 -11.44 -24.41
CA SER A 13 10.33 -12.15 -25.19
C SER A 13 10.78 -11.28 -26.36
N CYS A 14 11.43 -10.16 -26.03
CA CYS A 14 11.95 -9.23 -27.03
C CYS A 14 13.43 -8.92 -26.80
N THR A 15 14.04 -8.24 -27.76
CA THR A 15 15.45 -7.87 -27.74
C THR A 15 15.59 -6.46 -28.27
N LEU A 16 16.34 -5.63 -27.56
CA LEU A 16 16.77 -4.32 -28.01
C LEU A 16 18.10 -4.44 -28.74
N ASP A 17 18.19 -3.86 -29.94
CA ASP A 17 19.42 -3.84 -30.75
C ASP A 17 20.02 -2.43 -30.74
N PHE A 18 21.20 -2.32 -30.15
CA PHE A 18 22.00 -1.09 -30.06
C PHE A 18 23.22 -1.11 -31.00
N SER A 19 23.35 -2.11 -31.87
CA SER A 19 24.51 -2.26 -32.77
C SER A 19 24.74 -1.05 -33.70
N ALA A 20 23.68 -0.26 -33.96
CA ALA A 20 23.72 0.94 -34.78
C ALA A 20 23.94 2.25 -33.99
N ASP A 21 23.87 2.23 -32.65
CA ASP A 21 24.00 3.42 -31.81
C ASP A 21 24.60 3.10 -30.41
N PRO A 22 25.94 3.00 -30.31
CA PRO A 22 26.61 2.80 -29.02
C PRO A 22 26.65 4.06 -28.15
N SER A 23 25.95 5.13 -28.54
CA SER A 23 25.79 6.35 -27.74
C SER A 23 24.41 6.47 -27.09
N ASP A 24 23.54 5.49 -27.31
CA ASP A 24 22.21 5.48 -26.70
C ASP A 24 22.32 5.52 -25.16
N PRO A 25 21.67 6.47 -24.48
CA PRO A 25 21.72 6.59 -23.02
C PRO A 25 21.34 5.31 -22.27
N LEU A 26 20.38 4.53 -22.78
CA LEU A 26 19.97 3.28 -22.16
C LEU A 26 21.06 2.22 -22.32
N TRP A 27 21.67 2.12 -23.49
CA TRP A 27 22.80 1.22 -23.72
C TRP A 27 23.96 1.56 -22.78
N LEU A 28 24.38 2.83 -22.72
CA LEU A 28 25.45 3.30 -21.85
C LEU A 28 25.17 2.97 -20.38
N SER A 29 23.91 3.08 -19.97
CA SER A 29 23.48 2.82 -18.60
C SER A 29 23.53 1.35 -18.23
N ILE A 30 23.24 0.45 -19.17
CA ILE A 30 23.31 -1.00 -18.99
C ILE A 30 24.78 -1.45 -19.02
N ASP A 31 25.54 -0.98 -20.01
CA ASP A 31 26.96 -1.32 -20.21
C ASP A 31 27.81 -0.97 -18.96
N ALA A 32 27.49 0.13 -18.29
CA ALA A 32 28.15 0.56 -17.05
C ALA A 32 28.13 -0.49 -15.91
N TYR A 33 27.20 -1.46 -15.94
CA TYR A 33 27.04 -2.48 -14.89
C TYR A 33 27.23 -3.92 -15.40
N LEU A 34 27.68 -4.10 -16.64
CA LEU A 34 28.00 -5.41 -17.19
C LEU A 34 29.51 -5.62 -17.28
N PRO A 35 30.02 -6.84 -17.01
CA PRO A 35 31.43 -7.13 -17.20
C PRO A 35 31.80 -7.44 -18.67
N TRP A 36 30.84 -7.37 -19.60
CA TRP A 36 31.02 -7.61 -21.03
C TRP A 36 30.12 -6.69 -21.85
N GLN A 37 30.52 -6.40 -23.08
CA GLN A 37 29.72 -5.61 -24.01
C GLN A 37 28.59 -6.44 -24.61
N ILE A 38 27.41 -5.83 -24.72
CA ILE A 38 26.26 -6.40 -25.43
C ILE A 38 25.74 -5.42 -26.46
N ASP A 39 25.64 -5.86 -27.73
CA ASP A 39 24.94 -5.10 -28.77
C ASP A 39 23.43 -5.33 -28.69
N ASN A 40 23.03 -6.45 -28.10
CA ASN A 40 21.64 -6.89 -28.02
C ASN A 40 21.25 -7.14 -26.56
N VAL A 41 20.29 -6.37 -26.04
CA VAL A 41 19.78 -6.53 -24.67
C VAL A 41 18.48 -7.32 -24.71
N PRO A 42 18.45 -8.57 -24.21
CA PRO A 42 17.21 -9.32 -24.10
C PRO A 42 16.34 -8.72 -22.98
N VAL A 43 15.07 -8.50 -23.28
CA VAL A 43 14.06 -8.07 -22.31
C VAL A 43 13.09 -9.23 -22.16
N LEU A 44 13.37 -10.05 -21.15
CA LEU A 44 12.64 -11.29 -20.88
C LEU A 44 11.74 -11.12 -19.66
N GLY A 45 10.54 -11.66 -19.74
CA GLY A 45 9.73 -11.93 -18.56
C GLY A 45 10.27 -13.14 -17.81
N GLN A 46 9.72 -13.40 -16.63
CA GLN A 46 10.15 -14.55 -15.81
C GLN A 46 9.85 -15.89 -16.50
N ALA A 47 8.78 -15.99 -17.30
CA ALA A 47 8.38 -17.13 -18.12
C ALA A 47 8.09 -16.69 -19.57
N PRO A 48 9.12 -16.43 -20.40
CA PRO A 48 8.98 -15.81 -21.74
C PRO A 48 8.11 -16.58 -22.76
N LEU A 49 7.87 -17.86 -22.52
CA LEU A 49 7.08 -18.73 -23.40
C LEU A 49 5.70 -19.08 -22.81
N ALA A 50 5.33 -18.48 -21.67
CA ALA A 50 4.01 -18.66 -21.10
C ALA A 50 2.95 -17.98 -21.98
N ASN A 51 1.80 -18.64 -22.15
CA ASN A 51 0.64 -18.02 -22.77
C ASN A 51 -0.04 -17.07 -21.77
N ILE A 52 -0.47 -15.89 -22.23
CA ILE A 52 -1.19 -14.92 -21.41
C ILE A 52 -2.64 -14.82 -21.88
N TYR A 53 -3.58 -14.96 -20.94
CA TYR A 53 -4.99 -14.64 -21.13
C TYR A 53 -5.35 -13.36 -20.36
N PRO A 54 -5.41 -12.18 -21.02
CA PRO A 54 -5.67 -10.92 -20.33
C PRO A 54 -7.16 -10.72 -20.04
N VAL A 55 -7.51 -10.47 -18.78
CA VAL A 55 -8.85 -10.02 -18.36
C VAL A 55 -8.76 -8.56 -17.92
N LYS A 56 -9.42 -7.68 -18.66
CA LYS A 56 -9.39 -6.23 -18.42
C LYS A 56 -10.58 -5.81 -17.57
N VAL A 57 -10.32 -5.44 -16.31
CA VAL A 57 -11.33 -5.00 -15.33
C VAL A 57 -11.25 -3.50 -14.99
N PHE A 58 -10.23 -2.81 -15.51
CA PHE A 58 -10.05 -1.36 -15.40
C PHE A 58 -10.20 -0.71 -16.77
N ASP A 59 -10.69 0.52 -16.80
CA ASP A 59 -10.72 1.31 -18.03
C ASP A 59 -9.31 1.83 -18.39
N ILE A 60 -9.24 2.71 -19.40
CA ILE A 60 -7.94 3.26 -19.84
C ILE A 60 -7.37 4.31 -18.89
N THR A 61 -8.20 4.92 -18.03
CA THR A 61 -7.77 5.95 -17.07
C THR A 61 -6.95 5.33 -15.94
N GLY A 62 -7.22 4.06 -15.62
CA GLY A 62 -6.58 3.37 -14.50
C GLY A 62 -7.06 3.87 -13.14
N GLY A 63 -8.19 4.61 -13.11
CA GLY A 63 -8.86 4.98 -11.86
C GLY A 63 -9.53 3.79 -11.17
N SER A 64 -10.29 4.07 -10.12
CA SER A 64 -11.04 3.05 -9.38
C SER A 64 -12.02 2.30 -10.28
N THR A 65 -12.21 1.01 -10.02
CA THR A 65 -13.22 0.18 -10.66
C THR A 65 -14.12 -0.44 -9.60
N PRO A 66 -15.43 -0.64 -9.85
CA PRO A 66 -16.29 -1.31 -8.88
C PRO A 66 -15.82 -2.73 -8.58
N THR A 67 -15.85 -3.12 -7.31
CA THR A 67 -15.52 -4.48 -6.85
C THR A 67 -16.26 -5.57 -7.64
N SER A 68 -17.52 -5.32 -8.01
CA SER A 68 -18.32 -6.25 -8.83
C SER A 68 -17.72 -6.54 -10.21
N VAL A 69 -17.07 -5.56 -10.85
CA VAL A 69 -16.43 -5.75 -12.17
C VAL A 69 -15.19 -6.61 -12.04
N ILE A 70 -14.43 -6.46 -10.96
CA ILE A 70 -13.27 -7.31 -10.67
C ILE A 70 -13.74 -8.74 -10.40
N LEU A 71 -14.76 -8.92 -9.57
CA LEU A 71 -15.31 -10.23 -9.25
C LEU A 71 -15.88 -10.94 -10.49
N ASP A 72 -16.56 -10.22 -11.39
CA ASP A 72 -17.02 -10.76 -12.68
C ASP A 72 -15.84 -11.24 -13.55
N GLY A 73 -14.72 -10.50 -13.54
CA GLY A 73 -13.49 -10.93 -14.20
C GLY A 73 -12.89 -12.21 -13.60
N LEU A 74 -12.92 -12.37 -12.28
CA LEU A 74 -12.43 -13.59 -11.62
C LEU A 74 -13.38 -14.78 -11.84
N ASP A 75 -14.69 -14.56 -11.81
CA ASP A 75 -15.71 -15.57 -12.11
C ASP A 75 -15.61 -16.06 -13.55
N HIS A 76 -15.31 -15.16 -14.49
CA HIS A 76 -15.00 -15.53 -15.87
C HIS A 76 -13.79 -16.47 -15.98
N LEU A 77 -12.69 -16.18 -15.24
CA LEU A 77 -11.52 -17.07 -15.19
C LEU A 77 -11.86 -18.44 -14.60
N LEU A 78 -12.58 -18.45 -13.48
CA LEU A 78 -13.01 -19.67 -12.80
C LEU A 78 -13.91 -20.53 -13.71
N THR A 79 -14.84 -19.90 -14.42
CA THR A 79 -15.73 -20.55 -15.39
C THR A 79 -14.94 -21.18 -16.54
N LEU A 80 -13.93 -20.48 -17.07
CA LEU A 80 -13.08 -21.00 -18.14
C LEU A 80 -12.26 -22.23 -17.71
N LYS A 81 -11.70 -22.22 -16.49
CA LYS A 81 -10.99 -23.37 -15.90
C LYS A 81 -11.94 -24.55 -15.68
N THR A 82 -13.02 -24.33 -14.94
CA THR A 82 -13.96 -25.41 -14.53
C THR A 82 -14.77 -26.01 -15.67
N SER A 83 -15.00 -25.26 -16.75
CA SER A 83 -15.62 -25.79 -17.97
C SER A 83 -14.65 -26.57 -18.87
N GLY A 84 -13.33 -26.52 -18.58
CA GLY A 84 -12.28 -27.07 -19.43
C GLY A 84 -12.06 -26.29 -20.73
N ALA A 85 -12.58 -25.06 -20.82
CA ALA A 85 -12.41 -24.22 -22.00
C ALA A 85 -10.98 -23.69 -22.13
N LEU A 86 -10.34 -23.38 -21.00
CA LEU A 86 -8.92 -23.05 -20.91
C LEU A 86 -8.31 -23.69 -19.67
N ASP A 87 -7.05 -24.09 -19.80
CA ASP A 87 -6.24 -24.54 -18.68
C ASP A 87 -5.54 -23.34 -18.04
N ILE A 88 -6.23 -22.72 -17.08
CA ILE A 88 -5.74 -21.52 -16.38
C ILE A 88 -5.11 -21.94 -15.06
N ASP A 89 -3.78 -21.85 -14.98
CA ASP A 89 -3.02 -22.43 -13.87
C ASP A 89 -2.60 -21.38 -12.84
N VAL A 90 -2.27 -20.19 -13.33
CA VAL A 90 -1.75 -19.08 -12.52
C VAL A 90 -2.54 -17.83 -12.83
N VAL A 91 -2.98 -17.15 -11.78
CA VAL A 91 -3.69 -15.87 -11.87
C VAL A 91 -2.88 -14.81 -11.14
N ASN A 92 -2.39 -13.83 -11.90
CA ASN A 92 -1.74 -12.66 -11.33
C ASN A 92 -2.76 -11.53 -11.12
N MET A 93 -2.89 -11.08 -9.87
CA MET A 93 -3.70 -9.93 -9.48
C MET A 93 -2.81 -8.81 -8.96
N SER A 94 -2.29 -8.00 -9.89
CA SER A 94 -1.60 -6.74 -9.58
C SER A 94 -2.58 -5.60 -9.28
N LEU A 95 -3.62 -5.92 -8.52
CA LEU A 95 -4.70 -5.03 -8.08
C LEU A 95 -5.07 -5.40 -6.65
N GLY A 96 -5.69 -4.46 -5.94
CA GLY A 96 -6.16 -4.67 -4.58
C GLY A 96 -6.68 -3.36 -3.98
N GLY A 97 -7.25 -3.48 -2.80
CA GLY A 97 -7.78 -2.36 -2.02
C GLY A 97 -7.55 -2.56 -0.53
N GLY A 98 -7.86 -1.53 0.23
CA GLY A 98 -7.97 -1.69 1.68
C GLY A 98 -9.08 -2.67 2.03
N THR A 99 -9.02 -3.21 3.24
CA THR A 99 -10.04 -4.13 3.74
C THR A 99 -10.35 -3.83 5.21
N VAL A 100 -11.62 -3.98 5.56
CA VAL A 100 -12.10 -3.94 6.95
C VAL A 100 -12.04 -5.32 7.62
N TYR A 101 -11.77 -6.38 6.84
CA TYR A 101 -11.83 -7.77 7.29
C TYR A 101 -10.79 -8.68 6.62
N ASP A 102 -9.51 -8.49 6.95
CA ASP A 102 -8.40 -9.34 6.51
C ASP A 102 -8.75 -10.84 6.56
N GLY A 103 -8.58 -11.53 5.44
CA GLY A 103 -8.83 -12.96 5.24
C GLY A 103 -10.30 -13.33 5.05
N GLY A 104 -11.23 -12.38 5.14
CA GLY A 104 -12.67 -12.65 5.18
C GLY A 104 -13.52 -11.76 4.28
N ASP A 105 -12.94 -10.80 3.57
CA ASP A 105 -13.67 -10.01 2.58
C ASP A 105 -13.99 -10.78 1.29
N THR A 106 -14.71 -10.13 0.38
CA THR A 106 -15.19 -10.75 -0.86
C THR A 106 -14.06 -11.15 -1.80
N PHE A 107 -12.97 -10.38 -1.89
CA PHE A 107 -11.83 -10.77 -2.71
C PHE A 107 -11.09 -11.96 -2.08
N ASP A 108 -10.83 -11.92 -0.77
CA ASP A 108 -10.12 -12.97 -0.06
C ASP A 108 -10.83 -14.32 -0.16
N THR A 109 -12.15 -14.31 0.00
CA THR A 109 -13.00 -15.50 -0.12
C THR A 109 -13.11 -16.01 -1.56
N PHE A 110 -13.14 -15.13 -2.55
CA PHE A 110 -13.13 -15.54 -3.96
C PHE A 110 -11.80 -16.18 -4.34
N VAL A 111 -10.67 -15.61 -3.89
CA VAL A 111 -9.34 -16.19 -4.12
C VAL A 111 -9.22 -17.58 -3.51
N ASN A 112 -9.78 -17.81 -2.32
CA ASN A 112 -9.84 -19.15 -1.74
C ASN A 112 -10.63 -20.14 -2.62
N THR A 113 -11.66 -19.69 -3.32
CA THR A 113 -12.43 -20.54 -4.25
C THR A 113 -11.59 -20.93 -5.46
N MET A 114 -10.87 -19.98 -6.07
CA MET A 114 -9.97 -20.26 -7.19
C MET A 114 -8.85 -21.23 -6.80
N TYR A 115 -8.31 -21.07 -5.60
CA TYR A 115 -7.30 -21.97 -5.06
C TYR A 115 -7.80 -23.42 -4.91
N LEU A 116 -9.07 -23.61 -4.56
CA LEU A 116 -9.69 -24.94 -4.46
C LEU A 116 -9.91 -25.62 -5.82
N GLU A 117 -9.92 -24.84 -6.92
CA GLU A 117 -9.95 -25.33 -8.30
C GLU A 117 -8.52 -25.39 -8.91
N ASP A 118 -7.51 -25.61 -8.06
CA ASP A 118 -6.09 -25.77 -8.41
C ASP A 118 -5.47 -24.60 -9.19
N MET A 119 -5.95 -23.38 -8.96
CA MET A 119 -5.34 -22.16 -9.51
C MET A 119 -4.38 -21.51 -8.50
N VAL A 120 -3.14 -21.24 -8.89
CA VAL A 120 -2.20 -20.44 -8.09
C VAL A 120 -2.53 -18.96 -8.25
N VAL A 121 -3.06 -18.34 -7.20
CA VAL A 121 -3.34 -16.90 -7.20
C VAL A 121 -2.18 -16.13 -6.57
N VAL A 122 -1.58 -15.23 -7.34
CA VAL A 122 -0.48 -14.36 -6.91
C VAL A 122 -0.98 -12.93 -6.87
N THR A 123 -0.77 -12.24 -5.76
CA THR A 123 -1.34 -10.91 -5.52
C THR A 123 -0.24 -9.92 -5.12
N SER A 124 -0.42 -8.64 -5.45
CA SER A 124 0.45 -7.58 -4.93
C SER A 124 0.09 -7.24 -3.49
N ALA A 125 1.07 -7.07 -2.60
CA ALA A 125 0.82 -6.74 -1.20
C ALA A 125 0.21 -5.35 -0.98
N GLY A 126 0.41 -4.42 -1.92
CA GLY A 126 0.00 -3.02 -1.83
C GLY A 126 1.19 -2.06 -1.78
N ASN A 127 0.91 -0.77 -2.02
CA ASN A 127 1.91 0.29 -2.06
C ASN A 127 1.70 1.34 -0.96
N ALA A 128 1.16 0.92 0.20
CA ALA A 128 0.84 1.81 1.31
C ALA A 128 1.88 1.72 2.44
N GLY A 129 3.05 1.12 2.22
CA GLY A 129 4.19 1.25 3.14
C GLY A 129 4.78 2.67 3.11
N PRO A 130 5.70 3.05 4.02
CA PRO A 130 6.41 2.20 4.96
C PRO A 130 5.68 1.89 6.26
N ILE A 131 4.49 2.46 6.46
CA ILE A 131 3.68 2.22 7.65
C ILE A 131 3.37 0.73 7.84
N PRO A 132 3.39 0.23 9.10
CA PRO A 132 3.00 -1.15 9.40
C PRO A 132 1.48 -1.34 9.26
N ASN A 133 1.05 -2.60 9.15
CA ASN A 133 -0.36 -2.97 8.99
C ASN A 133 -1.05 -2.33 7.78
N SER A 134 -0.40 -2.44 6.62
CA SER A 134 -0.78 -1.78 5.36
C SER A 134 -0.98 -2.75 4.18
N VAL A 135 -0.87 -4.06 4.39
CA VAL A 135 -1.18 -5.06 3.35
C VAL A 135 -2.69 -5.04 3.05
N GLY A 136 -3.03 -4.89 1.77
CA GLY A 136 -4.41 -4.84 1.30
C GLY A 136 -4.94 -6.19 0.82
N SER A 137 -6.23 -6.25 0.56
CA SER A 137 -6.92 -7.38 -0.07
C SER A 137 -6.78 -7.32 -1.59
N PRO A 138 -6.62 -8.46 -2.31
CA PRO A 138 -6.64 -9.86 -1.85
C PRO A 138 -5.31 -10.38 -1.26
N GLY A 139 -4.33 -9.51 -1.02
CA GLY A 139 -3.06 -9.88 -0.37
C GLY A 139 -3.21 -10.36 1.07
N THR A 140 -4.39 -10.17 1.66
CA THR A 140 -4.79 -10.67 2.98
C THR A 140 -5.41 -12.06 2.94
N SER A 141 -5.66 -12.65 1.77
CA SER A 141 -6.27 -13.98 1.65
C SER A 141 -5.45 -15.05 2.35
N TRP A 142 -6.10 -16.16 2.71
CA TRP A 142 -5.40 -17.31 3.30
C TRP A 142 -4.56 -18.06 2.27
N THR A 143 -4.98 -18.06 1.00
CA THR A 143 -4.45 -18.97 -0.02
C THR A 143 -3.66 -18.26 -1.11
N ALA A 144 -3.82 -16.94 -1.26
CA ALA A 144 -2.99 -16.13 -2.14
C ALA A 144 -1.50 -16.27 -1.80
N LEU A 145 -0.66 -16.01 -2.80
CA LEU A 145 0.73 -15.61 -2.62
C LEU A 145 0.80 -14.09 -2.67
N SER A 146 0.85 -13.45 -1.50
CA SER A 146 0.99 -12.00 -1.37
C SER A 146 2.45 -11.58 -1.53
N VAL A 147 2.72 -10.65 -2.46
CA VAL A 147 4.10 -10.33 -2.87
C VAL A 147 4.50 -8.89 -2.54
N GLY A 148 5.55 -8.75 -1.73
CA GLY A 148 6.23 -7.49 -1.44
C GLY A 148 7.24 -7.09 -2.52
N ALA A 149 7.64 -5.81 -2.52
CA ALA A 149 8.54 -5.25 -3.52
C ALA A 149 9.98 -5.12 -3.00
N LEU A 150 10.93 -5.61 -3.78
CA LEU A 150 12.37 -5.45 -3.58
C LEU A 150 12.97 -4.45 -4.57
N ASP A 151 13.96 -3.71 -4.09
CA ASP A 151 14.91 -2.93 -4.88
C ASP A 151 16.27 -3.66 -4.91
N TYR A 152 16.59 -4.19 -6.09
CA TYR A 152 17.91 -4.72 -6.40
C TYR A 152 18.81 -3.61 -6.97
N ALA A 153 20.01 -3.48 -6.42
CA ALA A 153 20.94 -2.41 -6.79
C ALA A 153 21.17 -2.28 -8.31
N PRO A 154 21.36 -3.36 -9.10
CA PRO A 154 21.54 -3.22 -10.55
C PRO A 154 20.37 -2.51 -11.26
N SER A 155 19.12 -2.85 -10.93
CA SER A 155 17.94 -2.25 -11.59
C SER A 155 17.86 -0.74 -11.35
N SER A 156 17.99 -0.34 -10.07
CA SER A 156 18.02 1.06 -9.66
C SER A 156 19.20 1.82 -10.27
N ARG A 157 20.39 1.23 -10.24
CA ARG A 157 21.60 1.85 -10.78
C ARG A 157 21.47 2.15 -12.27
N VAL A 158 20.96 1.20 -13.06
CA VAL A 158 20.74 1.40 -14.51
C VAL A 158 19.73 2.52 -14.75
N LEU A 159 18.63 2.59 -14.00
CA LEU A 159 17.68 3.69 -14.14
C LEU A 159 18.34 5.05 -13.85
N TYR A 160 19.03 5.17 -12.72
CA TYR A 160 19.61 6.45 -12.33
C TYR A 160 20.73 6.86 -13.27
N GLU A 161 21.53 5.90 -13.76
CA GLU A 161 22.51 6.14 -14.82
C GLU A 161 21.83 6.70 -16.07
N PHE A 162 20.70 6.12 -16.48
CA PHE A 162 19.91 6.58 -17.62
C PHE A 162 19.39 8.00 -17.41
N LEU A 163 18.84 8.29 -16.23
CA LEU A 163 18.41 9.64 -15.88
C LEU A 163 19.58 10.63 -15.88
N GLY A 164 20.76 10.21 -15.42
CA GLY A 164 21.99 11.00 -15.46
C GLY A 164 22.41 11.38 -16.87
N TYR A 165 22.48 10.42 -17.79
CA TYR A 165 22.77 10.71 -19.20
C TYR A 165 21.71 11.62 -19.83
N ARG A 166 20.43 11.45 -19.48
CA ARG A 166 19.33 12.25 -20.04
C ARG A 166 19.28 13.68 -19.52
N ALA A 167 19.64 13.91 -18.26
CA ALA A 167 19.56 15.23 -17.63
C ALA A 167 20.87 16.00 -17.65
N PHE A 168 22.01 15.31 -17.48
CA PHE A 168 23.34 15.93 -17.35
C PHE A 168 24.25 15.64 -18.54
N GLY A 169 23.91 14.70 -19.40
CA GLY A 169 24.77 14.27 -20.52
C GLY A 169 25.97 13.43 -20.08
N THR A 170 26.04 13.03 -18.81
CA THR A 170 27.15 12.27 -18.22
C THR A 170 26.65 11.18 -17.29
N GLY A 171 27.42 10.10 -17.19
CA GLY A 171 27.17 9.00 -16.26
C GLY A 171 27.60 9.28 -14.82
N GLY A 172 27.41 8.29 -13.94
CA GLY A 172 27.79 8.28 -12.52
C GLY A 172 26.62 8.33 -11.53
N GLN A 173 25.43 8.67 -12.00
CA GLN A 173 24.25 8.80 -11.14
C GLN A 173 23.81 7.47 -10.52
N GLY A 174 24.08 6.32 -11.14
CA GLY A 174 23.71 5.05 -10.52
C GLY A 174 24.38 4.82 -9.17
N LEU A 175 25.66 5.16 -9.01
CA LEU A 175 26.35 5.05 -7.72
C LEU A 175 26.02 6.18 -6.75
N VAL A 176 25.68 7.36 -7.25
CA VAL A 176 25.24 8.49 -6.40
C VAL A 176 23.88 8.18 -5.76
N MET A 177 22.92 7.76 -6.58
CA MET A 177 21.53 7.54 -6.18
C MET A 177 21.29 6.13 -5.58
N ARG A 178 22.20 5.18 -5.84
CA ARG A 178 22.15 3.81 -5.28
C ARG A 178 23.54 3.34 -4.84
N PRO A 179 24.09 3.93 -3.76
CA PRO A 179 25.50 3.75 -3.36
C PRO A 179 25.81 2.35 -2.83
N THR A 180 24.85 1.73 -2.16
CA THR A 180 25.05 0.42 -1.53
C THR A 180 24.56 -0.73 -2.41
N SER A 181 24.91 -1.98 -2.08
CA SER A 181 24.58 -3.16 -2.89
C SER A 181 23.52 -4.08 -2.27
N GLU A 182 23.16 -3.89 -1.00
CA GLU A 182 22.15 -4.74 -0.35
C GLU A 182 20.81 -4.63 -1.05
N THR A 183 20.09 -5.74 -1.13
CA THR A 183 18.69 -5.76 -1.58
C THR A 183 17.82 -5.15 -0.50
N ARG A 184 17.00 -4.17 -0.88
CA ARG A 184 16.15 -3.42 0.05
C ARG A 184 14.70 -3.83 -0.16
N VAL A 185 13.89 -3.81 0.89
CA VAL A 185 12.43 -3.75 0.72
C VAL A 185 12.10 -2.29 0.45
N VAL A 186 11.36 -2.01 -0.63
CA VAL A 186 11.08 -0.62 -1.04
C VAL A 186 10.15 0.06 -0.02
N ASN A 187 10.31 1.37 0.18
CA ASN A 187 9.54 2.11 1.19
C ASN A 187 8.03 1.94 1.02
N PHE A 188 7.50 2.12 -0.19
CA PHE A 188 6.07 1.94 -0.47
C PHE A 188 5.55 0.51 -0.28
N SER A 189 6.40 -0.53 -0.23
CA SER A 189 5.90 -1.90 -0.15
C SER A 189 5.07 -2.09 1.12
N SER A 190 3.80 -2.46 1.00
CA SER A 190 2.95 -2.68 2.17
C SER A 190 3.55 -3.73 3.11
N ARG A 191 3.33 -3.54 4.41
CA ARG A 191 3.95 -4.30 5.50
C ARG A 191 2.89 -4.88 6.43
N GLY A 192 3.19 -6.06 6.95
CA GLY A 192 2.44 -6.66 8.04
C GLY A 192 2.67 -5.94 9.38
N PRO A 193 2.18 -6.52 10.49
CA PRO A 193 1.29 -7.67 10.50
C PRO A 193 -0.05 -7.37 9.84
N LEU A 194 -0.76 -8.40 9.39
CA LEU A 194 -2.18 -8.29 9.05
C LEU A 194 -3.00 -7.99 10.31
N SER A 195 -4.19 -7.43 10.15
CA SER A 195 -5.06 -6.99 11.25
C SER A 195 -5.61 -8.17 12.08
N ASP A 196 -5.65 -9.36 11.50
CA ASP A 196 -5.98 -10.61 12.19
C ASP A 196 -4.80 -11.24 12.95
N GLY A 197 -3.58 -10.69 12.81
CA GLY A 197 -2.36 -11.13 13.49
C GLY A 197 -1.47 -12.08 12.69
N ARG A 198 -1.86 -12.44 11.46
CA ARG A 198 -0.95 -13.09 10.50
C ARG A 198 0.17 -12.15 10.08
N GLY A 199 1.28 -12.73 9.64
CA GLY A 199 2.34 -12.02 8.97
C GLY A 199 2.03 -11.84 7.48
N GLY A 200 2.58 -10.79 6.89
CA GLY A 200 2.50 -10.53 5.46
C GLY A 200 3.52 -9.47 5.05
N PRO A 201 3.95 -9.40 3.77
CA PRO A 201 3.60 -10.30 2.65
C PRO A 201 4.14 -11.74 2.84
N ASP A 202 3.78 -12.67 1.94
CA ASP A 202 4.28 -14.05 1.98
C ASP A 202 5.74 -14.15 1.51
N LEU A 203 6.10 -13.44 0.44
CA LEU A 203 7.48 -13.35 -0.03
C LEU A 203 7.68 -12.03 -0.80
N ALA A 204 8.91 -11.75 -1.24
CA ALA A 204 9.21 -10.53 -1.98
C ALA A 204 9.97 -10.81 -3.28
N ALA A 205 9.77 -9.95 -4.28
CA ALA A 205 10.42 -10.07 -5.59
C ALA A 205 10.76 -8.68 -6.15
N LEU A 206 11.45 -8.62 -7.30
CA LEU A 206 11.82 -7.35 -7.95
C LEU A 206 10.57 -6.51 -8.21
N GLY A 207 10.44 -5.40 -7.50
CA GLY A 207 9.30 -4.49 -7.60
C GLY A 207 9.69 -3.04 -7.88
N HIS A 208 10.96 -2.67 -7.68
CA HIS A 208 11.44 -1.34 -7.99
C HIS A 208 12.17 -1.29 -9.32
N TRP A 209 11.79 -0.33 -10.17
CA TRP A 209 12.43 -0.05 -11.45
C TRP A 209 12.57 -1.31 -12.31
N ASN A 210 11.45 -2.01 -12.52
CA ASN A 210 11.33 -3.04 -13.55
C ASN A 210 11.37 -2.38 -14.94
N PHE A 211 12.08 -2.97 -15.90
CA PHE A 211 12.16 -2.47 -17.27
C PHE A 211 11.55 -3.48 -18.25
N GLN A 212 10.34 -3.19 -18.72
CA GLN A 212 9.53 -4.13 -19.52
C GLN A 212 8.63 -3.38 -20.54
N ALA A 213 7.95 -4.15 -21.39
CA ALA A 213 7.02 -3.65 -22.40
C ALA A 213 5.96 -2.70 -21.85
N GLY A 214 5.81 -1.53 -22.49
CA GLY A 214 4.65 -0.66 -22.34
C GLY A 214 3.72 -0.74 -23.55
N PRO A 215 2.61 0.03 -23.56
CA PRO A 215 1.76 0.16 -24.73
C PRO A 215 2.49 0.57 -26.02
N VAL A 216 2.19 -0.14 -27.11
CA VAL A 216 2.54 0.28 -28.47
C VAL A 216 4.04 0.49 -28.68
N ASN A 217 4.78 -0.62 -28.80
CA ASN A 217 6.20 -0.65 -29.17
C ASN A 217 7.11 0.27 -28.32
N GLU A 218 6.85 0.30 -27.02
CA GLU A 218 7.65 1.05 -26.06
C GLU A 218 8.14 0.11 -24.93
N LEU A 219 9.20 0.53 -24.26
CA LEU A 219 9.63 -0.03 -22.98
C LEU A 219 9.55 1.05 -21.92
N ARG A 220 9.23 0.67 -20.69
CA ARG A 220 9.09 1.59 -19.56
C ARG A 220 9.76 1.05 -18.32
N TRP A 221 10.19 1.96 -17.46
CA TRP A 221 10.50 1.68 -16.08
C TRP A 221 9.23 1.76 -15.23
N ALA A 222 9.05 0.82 -14.30
CA ALA A 222 7.92 0.86 -13.38
C ALA A 222 8.32 0.39 -11.97
N GLY A 223 7.72 1.00 -10.95
CA GLY A 223 7.89 0.68 -9.54
C GLY A 223 6.56 0.37 -8.87
N GLY A 224 6.49 -0.67 -8.04
CA GLY A 224 5.28 -1.09 -7.33
C GLY A 224 5.27 -2.58 -7.00
N THR A 225 4.55 -2.98 -5.95
CA THR A 225 4.25 -4.39 -5.70
C THR A 225 3.44 -5.02 -6.83
N SER A 226 2.73 -4.20 -7.61
CA SER A 226 2.12 -4.56 -8.90
C SER A 226 3.08 -5.18 -9.91
N PHE A 227 4.39 -4.94 -9.80
CA PHE A 227 5.41 -5.50 -10.69
C PHE A 227 6.27 -6.57 -10.01
N ALA A 228 6.22 -6.68 -8.68
CA ALA A 228 6.77 -7.81 -7.94
C ALA A 228 5.89 -9.06 -8.08
N SER A 229 4.57 -8.90 -7.95
CA SER A 229 3.58 -9.98 -8.10
C SER A 229 3.74 -10.77 -9.43
N PRO A 230 3.84 -10.14 -10.61
CA PRO A 230 4.01 -10.87 -11.87
C PRO A 230 5.36 -11.58 -11.99
N THR A 231 6.39 -11.12 -11.29
CA THR A 231 7.67 -11.85 -11.22
C THR A 231 7.45 -13.21 -10.55
N VAL A 232 6.68 -13.24 -9.47
CA VAL A 232 6.33 -14.49 -8.77
C VAL A 232 5.32 -15.32 -9.58
N ALA A 233 4.38 -14.70 -10.28
CA ALA A 233 3.44 -15.40 -11.16
C ALA A 233 4.16 -16.13 -12.31
N GLY A 234 5.16 -15.50 -12.93
CA GLY A 234 5.97 -16.19 -13.93
C GLY A 234 6.81 -17.32 -13.33
N ALA A 235 7.29 -17.18 -12.09
CA ALA A 235 7.95 -18.29 -11.39
C ALA A 235 6.97 -19.45 -11.10
N ALA A 236 5.74 -19.16 -10.68
CA ALA A 236 4.69 -20.16 -10.53
C ALA A 236 4.41 -20.89 -11.86
N ALA A 237 4.36 -20.16 -12.98
CA ALA A 237 4.18 -20.75 -14.31
C ALA A 237 5.35 -21.68 -14.71
N LEU A 238 6.59 -21.32 -14.39
CA LEU A 238 7.75 -22.21 -14.61
C LEU A 238 7.66 -23.50 -13.78
N LEU A 239 7.29 -23.38 -12.50
CA LEU A 239 7.10 -24.55 -11.64
C LEU A 239 5.93 -25.42 -12.10
N ASN A 240 4.83 -24.80 -12.55
CA ASN A 240 3.70 -25.53 -13.10
C ASN A 240 4.07 -26.29 -14.38
N SER A 241 4.83 -25.66 -15.28
CA SER A 241 5.32 -26.32 -16.49
C SER A 241 6.19 -27.55 -16.18
N TYR A 242 6.99 -27.52 -15.11
CA TYR A 242 7.69 -28.72 -14.63
C TYR A 242 6.73 -29.77 -14.08
N TRP A 243 5.74 -29.35 -13.28
CA TRP A 243 4.76 -30.24 -12.66
C TRP A 243 3.94 -31.01 -13.70
N GLU A 244 3.39 -30.32 -14.69
CA GLU A 244 2.53 -30.87 -15.75
C GLU A 244 3.29 -31.69 -16.80
N ALA A 245 4.62 -31.63 -16.81
CA ALA A 245 5.41 -32.58 -17.60
C ALA A 245 5.20 -34.04 -17.12
N GLY A 246 4.73 -34.25 -15.89
CA GLY A 246 4.44 -35.56 -15.31
C GLY A 246 3.01 -35.73 -14.77
N HIS A 247 2.17 -34.70 -14.83
CA HIS A 247 0.83 -34.66 -14.25
C HIS A 247 -0.15 -33.98 -15.21
N VAL A 248 -1.45 -34.23 -15.04
CA VAL A 248 -2.48 -33.66 -15.92
C VAL A 248 -2.91 -32.27 -15.45
N ASP A 249 -3.01 -32.07 -14.14
CA ASP A 249 -3.53 -30.84 -13.55
C ASP A 249 -2.47 -30.16 -12.68
N THR A 250 -2.53 -28.84 -12.64
CA THR A 250 -1.81 -27.98 -11.68
C THR A 250 -2.04 -28.45 -10.24
N ASN A 251 -1.06 -28.25 -9.36
CA ASN A 251 -1.24 -28.42 -7.92
C ASN A 251 -0.92 -27.11 -7.20
N ALA A 252 -1.95 -26.32 -6.93
CA ALA A 252 -1.79 -24.97 -6.40
C ALA A 252 -1.11 -24.96 -5.02
N PHE A 253 -1.43 -25.95 -4.17
CA PHE A 253 -0.78 -26.13 -2.87
C PHE A 253 0.72 -26.38 -3.02
N ALA A 254 1.11 -27.36 -3.83
CA ALA A 254 2.51 -27.75 -4.01
C ALA A 254 3.34 -26.59 -4.54
N ILE A 255 2.85 -25.89 -5.56
CA ILE A 255 3.55 -24.75 -6.18
C ILE A 255 3.68 -23.60 -5.19
N ARG A 256 2.57 -23.22 -4.51
CA ARG A 256 2.58 -22.17 -3.49
C ARG A 256 3.60 -22.45 -2.41
N GLN A 257 3.54 -23.63 -1.81
CA GLN A 257 4.40 -24.00 -0.69
C GLN A 257 5.86 -24.15 -1.11
N SER A 258 6.11 -24.53 -2.36
CA SER A 258 7.46 -24.59 -2.92
C SER A 258 8.06 -23.19 -3.10
N LEU A 259 7.27 -22.23 -3.57
CA LEU A 259 7.73 -20.84 -3.73
C LEU A 259 8.07 -20.18 -2.38
N THR A 260 7.23 -20.36 -1.36
CA THR A 260 7.49 -19.79 -0.03
C THR A 260 8.65 -20.49 0.68
N ALA A 261 8.73 -21.81 0.61
CA ALA A 261 9.81 -22.57 1.24
C ALA A 261 11.16 -22.40 0.53
N GLY A 262 11.14 -22.12 -0.78
CA GLY A 262 12.33 -21.85 -1.57
C GLY A 262 12.86 -20.43 -1.43
N ALA A 263 12.03 -19.47 -0.99
CA ALA A 263 12.43 -18.07 -0.87
C ALA A 263 13.63 -17.89 0.09
N ASP A 264 14.54 -16.97 -0.25
CA ASP A 264 15.78 -16.76 0.47
C ASP A 264 15.79 -15.43 1.26
N PRO A 265 15.66 -15.46 2.59
CA PRO A 265 15.75 -14.26 3.42
C PRO A 265 17.19 -13.78 3.63
N SER A 266 18.20 -14.48 3.11
CA SER A 266 19.61 -14.09 3.15
C SER A 266 19.96 -13.03 2.10
N VAL A 267 19.21 -12.97 1.00
CA VAL A 267 19.35 -11.96 -0.07
C VAL A 267 18.97 -10.56 0.40
N VAL A 268 17.99 -10.45 1.30
CA VAL A 268 17.47 -9.19 1.80
C VAL A 268 18.38 -8.60 2.88
N GLY A 269 18.65 -7.30 2.77
CA GLY A 269 19.50 -6.56 3.71
C GLY A 269 18.97 -6.63 5.15
N SER A 270 19.88 -6.62 6.11
CA SER A 270 19.57 -6.81 7.54
C SER A 270 18.53 -5.86 8.11
N ALA A 271 18.44 -4.62 7.59
CA ALA A 271 17.46 -3.64 8.03
C ALA A 271 16.00 -4.04 7.72
N TRP A 272 15.78 -4.84 6.69
CA TRP A 272 14.45 -5.29 6.27
C TRP A 272 14.21 -6.77 6.54
N LYS A 273 15.14 -7.44 7.24
CA LYS A 273 15.11 -8.88 7.48
C LYS A 273 14.13 -9.26 8.59
N ASN A 274 12.85 -9.00 8.37
CA ASN A 274 11.73 -9.40 9.23
C ASN A 274 10.57 -9.90 8.39
N PHE A 275 9.77 -10.82 8.94
CA PHE A 275 8.69 -11.46 8.19
C PHE A 275 7.65 -10.44 7.67
N ASN A 276 7.33 -9.40 8.46
CA ASN A 276 6.35 -8.39 8.09
C ASN A 276 6.81 -7.41 7.00
N SER A 277 8.03 -7.54 6.49
CA SER A 277 8.54 -6.71 5.39
C SER A 277 8.86 -7.53 4.13
N GLN A 278 9.47 -8.70 4.28
CA GLN A 278 9.93 -9.53 3.16
C GLN A 278 9.24 -10.91 3.07
N GLY A 279 8.38 -11.25 4.04
CA GLY A 279 7.84 -12.60 4.17
C GLY A 279 8.93 -13.65 4.40
N TYR A 280 8.84 -14.76 3.68
CA TYR A 280 9.83 -15.85 3.67
C TYR A 280 11.17 -15.44 3.04
N GLY A 281 11.22 -14.34 2.28
CA GLY A 281 12.46 -13.84 1.68
C GLY A 281 12.29 -13.44 0.21
N ALA A 282 13.43 -13.27 -0.47
CA ALA A 282 13.44 -13.00 -1.90
C ALA A 282 13.09 -14.28 -2.70
N LEU A 283 12.34 -14.13 -3.79
CA LEU A 283 12.05 -15.23 -4.73
C LEU A 283 13.33 -15.94 -5.20
N ASP A 284 13.38 -17.26 -5.05
CA ASP A 284 14.44 -18.14 -5.59
C ASP A 284 13.78 -19.33 -6.32
N VAL A 285 13.71 -19.24 -7.65
CA VAL A 285 13.06 -20.25 -8.49
C VAL A 285 13.80 -21.59 -8.48
N PRO A 286 15.14 -21.65 -8.61
CA PRO A 286 15.88 -22.90 -8.45
C PRO A 286 15.64 -23.61 -7.11
N ALA A 287 15.65 -22.89 -5.98
CA ALA A 287 15.38 -23.47 -4.67
C ALA A 287 13.93 -23.95 -4.56
N ALA A 288 12.98 -23.16 -5.05
CA ALA A 288 11.57 -23.56 -5.10
C ALA A 288 11.35 -24.84 -5.93
N LEU A 289 12.04 -24.98 -7.06
CA LEU A 289 12.00 -26.20 -7.87
C LEU A 289 12.54 -27.42 -7.10
N GLN A 290 13.62 -27.26 -6.32
CA GLN A 290 14.14 -28.35 -5.48
C GLN A 290 13.12 -28.78 -4.41
N VAL A 291 12.41 -27.82 -3.80
CA VAL A 291 11.32 -28.12 -2.86
C VAL A 291 10.19 -28.87 -3.57
N LEU A 292 9.77 -28.42 -4.75
CA LEU A 292 8.73 -29.08 -5.54
C LEU A 292 9.11 -30.54 -5.86
N GLN A 293 10.36 -30.75 -6.31
CA GLN A 293 10.92 -32.06 -6.63
C GLN A 293 11.02 -33.02 -5.45
N SER A 294 11.13 -32.49 -4.23
CA SER A 294 11.20 -33.32 -3.03
C SER A 294 9.89 -34.07 -2.73
N GLY A 295 8.76 -33.57 -3.22
CA GLY A 295 7.42 -34.07 -2.90
C GLY A 295 7.01 -33.88 -1.43
N VAL A 296 7.77 -33.10 -0.65
CA VAL A 296 7.49 -32.81 0.76
C VAL A 296 7.37 -31.30 0.93
N TRP A 297 6.14 -30.85 1.17
CA TRP A 297 5.82 -29.43 1.26
C TRP A 297 5.35 -29.04 2.67
N PRO A 298 5.72 -27.85 3.18
CA PRO A 298 5.18 -27.36 4.45
C PRO A 298 3.65 -27.30 4.42
N THR A 299 2.99 -27.67 5.52
CA THR A 299 1.52 -27.66 5.60
C THR A 299 0.93 -26.35 6.08
N ASN A 300 1.74 -25.52 6.74
CA ASN A 300 1.31 -24.21 7.22
C ASN A 300 1.29 -23.22 6.05
N ILE A 301 0.12 -22.68 5.74
CA ILE A 301 -0.06 -21.72 4.66
C ILE A 301 0.25 -20.29 5.15
N ALA A 302 -0.02 -20.00 6.43
CA ALA A 302 0.17 -18.70 7.04
C ALA A 302 1.12 -18.74 8.26
N VAL A 303 1.80 -17.63 8.50
CA VAL A 303 2.64 -17.38 9.69
C VAL A 303 1.92 -16.40 10.61
N THR A 304 1.97 -16.62 11.92
CA THR A 304 1.45 -15.66 12.91
C THR A 304 2.60 -14.81 13.44
N THR A 305 2.51 -13.49 13.26
CA THR A 305 3.50 -12.52 13.78
C THR A 305 2.98 -11.67 14.92
N GLY A 306 1.69 -11.83 15.28
CA GLY A 306 1.03 -11.00 16.28
C GLY A 306 0.41 -9.74 15.67
N LYS A 307 -0.29 -8.97 16.49
CA LYS A 307 -0.98 -7.74 16.07
C LYS A 307 -0.08 -6.53 16.25
N LEU A 308 -0.36 -5.45 15.51
CA LEU A 308 0.26 -4.15 15.73
C LEU A 308 -0.06 -3.65 17.14
N THR A 309 0.91 -3.04 17.81
CA THR A 309 0.77 -2.45 19.14
C THR A 309 1.39 -1.06 19.17
N ALA A 310 0.84 -0.18 20.02
CA ALA A 310 1.50 1.10 20.31
C ALA A 310 2.92 0.86 20.85
N ASN A 311 3.87 1.67 20.39
CA ASN A 311 5.27 1.60 20.78
C ASN A 311 5.81 2.92 21.35
N VAL A 312 4.98 3.96 21.35
CA VAL A 312 5.20 5.24 21.99
C VAL A 312 3.96 5.70 22.73
N LEU A 313 4.17 6.57 23.72
CA LEU A 313 3.15 7.11 24.63
C LEU A 313 2.43 6.01 25.45
N PRO A 314 1.87 6.36 26.61
CA PRO A 314 1.00 5.45 27.36
C PRO A 314 -0.38 5.32 26.68
N ALA A 315 -1.22 4.43 27.20
CA ALA A 315 -2.63 4.38 26.84
C ALA A 315 -3.31 5.75 27.09
N PRO A 316 -4.23 6.19 26.22
CA PRO A 316 -5.06 7.38 26.39
C PRO A 316 -5.63 7.56 27.80
N ALA A 317 -5.51 8.78 28.33
CA ALA A 317 -6.17 9.18 29.57
C ALA A 317 -6.82 10.56 29.41
N VAL A 318 -8.12 10.66 29.70
CA VAL A 318 -8.89 11.90 29.57
C VAL A 318 -8.24 13.04 30.34
N GLY A 319 -8.03 14.18 29.68
CA GLY A 319 -7.39 15.37 30.24
C GLY A 319 -5.86 15.33 30.31
N ALA A 320 -5.22 14.24 29.88
CA ALA A 320 -3.77 14.13 29.86
C ALA A 320 -3.13 14.84 28.66
N VAL A 321 -1.85 15.19 28.82
CA VAL A 321 -0.96 15.60 27.73
C VAL A 321 0.27 14.71 27.83
N ASP A 322 0.39 13.77 26.89
CA ASP A 322 1.48 12.80 26.88
C ASP A 322 2.54 13.22 25.87
N VAL A 323 3.81 13.10 26.25
CA VAL A 323 4.95 13.49 25.40
C VAL A 323 5.95 12.35 25.29
N TYR A 324 6.33 12.04 24.05
CA TYR A 324 7.44 11.15 23.70
C TYR A 324 8.52 11.99 23.01
N GLU A 325 9.79 11.78 23.38
CA GLU A 325 10.94 12.40 22.72
C GLU A 325 11.99 11.33 22.42
N SER A 326 12.48 11.30 21.18
CA SER A 326 13.48 10.33 20.74
C SER A 326 14.90 10.80 21.06
N GLY A 327 15.84 9.84 21.11
CA GLY A 327 17.25 10.16 20.88
C GLY A 327 17.51 10.54 19.42
N LEU A 328 18.79 10.77 19.06
CA LEU A 328 19.20 10.95 17.67
C LEU A 328 18.90 9.68 16.87
N ILE A 329 18.18 9.83 15.76
CA ILE A 329 17.88 8.78 14.79
C ILE A 329 18.68 9.09 13.54
N THR A 330 19.28 8.06 12.92
CA THR A 330 19.98 8.18 11.64
C THR A 330 19.47 7.11 10.69
N LEU A 331 18.84 7.52 9.60
CA LEU A 331 18.27 6.64 8.59
C LEU A 331 19.07 6.74 7.29
N GLY A 332 19.61 5.60 6.85
CA GLY A 332 20.14 5.44 5.50
C GLY A 332 19.03 5.18 4.48
N ALA A 333 19.39 5.09 3.21
CA ALA A 333 18.44 4.88 2.12
C ALA A 333 17.53 3.66 2.34
N GLY A 334 16.22 3.88 2.26
CA GLY A 334 15.16 2.90 2.45
C GLY A 334 14.96 2.39 3.88
N LYS A 335 15.76 2.85 4.86
CA LYS A 335 15.62 2.42 6.26
C LYS A 335 14.53 3.23 6.94
N THR A 336 13.72 2.57 7.75
CA THR A 336 12.52 3.17 8.35
C THR A 336 12.60 3.22 9.88
N LYS A 337 11.83 4.12 10.47
CA LYS A 337 11.53 4.18 11.90
C LYS A 337 10.04 4.45 12.10
N ASP A 338 9.37 3.52 12.75
CA ASP A 338 7.93 3.58 12.98
C ASP A 338 7.60 3.99 14.41
N PHE A 339 6.63 4.90 14.55
CA PHE A 339 6.02 5.34 15.79
C PHE A 339 4.52 5.03 15.71
N VAL A 340 4.02 4.29 16.69
CA VAL A 340 2.64 3.85 16.76
C VAL A 340 2.08 4.27 18.10
N LEU A 341 0.97 4.99 18.08
CA LEU A 341 0.29 5.51 19.25
C LEU A 341 -1.20 5.21 19.16
N GLU A 342 -1.82 5.02 20.32
CA GLU A 342 -3.27 4.89 20.41
C GLU A 342 -3.90 6.28 20.47
N VAL A 343 -4.94 6.50 19.65
CA VAL A 343 -5.78 7.69 19.64
C VAL A 343 -7.23 7.26 19.85
N ASP A 344 -8.04 8.11 20.47
CA ASP A 344 -9.42 7.83 20.82
C ASP A 344 -10.30 9.08 20.69
N GLU A 345 -11.58 8.96 21.02
CA GLU A 345 -12.57 10.04 20.90
C GLU A 345 -12.25 11.30 21.73
N TYR A 346 -11.34 11.22 22.70
CA TYR A 346 -10.92 12.35 23.55
C TYR A 346 -9.68 13.07 23.02
N THR A 347 -9.00 12.52 22.01
CA THR A 347 -7.74 13.05 21.51
C THR A 347 -8.01 14.36 20.77
N SER A 348 -7.62 15.52 21.28
CA SER A 348 -7.82 16.79 20.55
C SER A 348 -6.81 16.94 19.43
N ASP A 349 -5.54 16.72 19.75
CA ASP A 349 -4.41 16.99 18.85
C ASP A 349 -3.31 15.94 19.03
N VAL A 350 -2.67 15.59 17.91
CA VAL A 350 -1.38 14.91 17.87
C VAL A 350 -0.38 15.82 17.16
N ILE A 351 0.61 16.30 17.90
CA ILE A 351 1.65 17.20 17.41
C ILE A 351 2.93 16.39 17.22
N ILE A 352 3.46 16.39 16.00
CA ILE A 352 4.66 15.64 15.61
C ILE A 352 5.71 16.63 15.15
N GLU A 353 6.79 16.77 15.92
CA GLU A 353 7.94 17.61 15.57
C GLU A 353 9.09 16.71 15.10
N VAL A 354 9.61 16.98 13.90
CA VAL A 354 10.89 16.43 13.42
C VAL A 354 11.89 17.57 13.45
N TYR A 355 12.97 17.44 14.21
CA TYR A 355 13.90 18.55 14.47
C TYR A 355 15.35 18.10 14.56
N ASP A 356 16.28 19.05 14.65
CA ASP A 356 17.73 18.82 14.57
C ASP A 356 18.13 18.02 13.31
N MET A 357 17.47 18.28 12.18
CA MET A 357 17.67 17.54 10.94
C MET A 357 19.00 17.89 10.27
N THR A 358 19.79 16.87 9.92
CA THR A 358 21.10 17.00 9.28
C THR A 358 21.35 15.90 8.25
N ALA A 359 21.93 16.25 7.11
CA ALA A 359 22.40 15.30 6.10
C ALA A 359 23.63 15.89 5.38
N ALA A 360 24.37 15.07 4.64
CA ALA A 360 25.38 15.58 3.72
C ALA A 360 24.69 16.30 2.54
N ASP A 361 25.20 17.47 2.14
CA ASP A 361 24.68 18.17 0.97
C ASP A 361 25.22 17.53 -0.32
N ASN A 362 24.30 17.00 -1.11
CA ASN A 362 24.56 16.45 -2.43
C ASN A 362 23.73 17.12 -3.54
N SER A 363 23.03 18.21 -3.22
CA SER A 363 22.09 18.88 -4.11
C SER A 363 22.74 19.48 -5.37
N ALA A 364 24.07 19.64 -5.36
CA ALA A 364 24.84 20.14 -6.50
C ALA A 364 25.13 19.09 -7.58
N TYR A 365 24.99 17.80 -7.28
CA TYR A 365 25.40 16.73 -8.20
C TYR A 365 24.49 15.50 -8.22
N ALA A 366 23.69 15.25 -7.17
CA ALA A 366 22.71 14.17 -7.19
C ALA A 366 21.48 14.56 -8.02
N TYR A 367 20.91 13.58 -8.74
CA TYR A 367 19.65 13.79 -9.47
C TYR A 367 18.51 14.18 -8.53
N TRP A 368 18.44 13.54 -7.36
CA TRP A 368 17.60 13.95 -6.24
C TRP A 368 18.47 14.13 -4.99
N PRO A 369 18.32 15.26 -4.26
CA PRO A 369 19.03 15.46 -3.00
C PRO A 369 18.62 14.45 -1.93
N ASN A 370 19.48 14.30 -0.91
CA ASN A 370 19.12 13.52 0.27
C ASN A 370 17.81 14.03 0.90
N ALA A 371 16.93 13.11 1.26
CA ALA A 371 15.61 13.40 1.77
C ALA A 371 15.18 12.43 2.87
N ILE A 372 14.25 12.88 3.70
CA ILE A 372 13.48 12.00 4.58
C ILE A 372 12.02 11.99 4.11
N GLU A 373 11.47 10.79 3.93
CA GLU A 373 10.06 10.55 3.70
C GLU A 373 9.34 10.53 5.05
N PHE A 374 8.20 11.20 5.11
CA PHE A 374 7.36 11.30 6.29
C PHE A 374 5.95 10.81 5.95
N ASN A 375 5.44 9.86 6.73
CA ASN A 375 4.20 9.15 6.42
C ASN A 375 3.31 9.15 7.67
N ILE A 376 2.16 9.81 7.59
CA ILE A 376 1.14 9.79 8.67
C ILE A 376 -0.08 9.01 8.19
N GLN A 377 -0.55 8.09 9.04
CA GLN A 377 -1.87 7.49 8.89
C GLN A 377 -2.59 7.50 10.23
N SER A 378 -3.87 7.85 10.21
CA SER A 378 -4.80 7.76 11.34
C SER A 378 -5.04 6.29 11.76
N GLY A 379 -6.05 6.04 12.60
CA GLY A 379 -6.37 4.69 13.09
C GLY A 379 -6.68 3.65 12.00
N LYS A 380 -6.98 4.10 10.78
CA LYS A 380 -7.12 3.30 9.56
C LYS A 380 -6.02 2.26 9.40
N ARG A 381 -6.37 1.08 8.84
CA ARG A 381 -5.44 -0.04 8.64
C ARG A 381 -4.87 -0.05 7.22
N SER A 382 -5.30 -0.99 6.39
CA SER A 382 -4.95 -1.04 4.95
C SER A 382 -5.81 -0.11 4.10
N VAL A 383 -6.84 0.51 4.69
CA VAL A 383 -7.81 1.36 4.03
C VAL A 383 -7.28 2.80 3.98
N ALA A 384 -7.01 3.27 2.76
CA ALA A 384 -6.27 4.49 2.40
C ALA A 384 -4.75 4.41 2.67
N GLY A 385 -3.94 4.95 1.74
CA GLY A 385 -2.51 5.12 1.95
C GLY A 385 -2.21 6.18 3.02
N PRO A 386 -0.97 6.23 3.53
CA PRO A 386 -0.56 7.33 4.41
C PRO A 386 -0.62 8.66 3.65
N VAL A 387 -0.73 9.75 4.39
CA VAL A 387 -0.39 11.06 3.84
C VAL A 387 1.13 11.20 3.88
N GLU A 388 1.72 11.43 2.71
CA GLU A 388 3.16 11.39 2.47
C GLU A 388 3.72 12.80 2.23
N ALA A 389 4.87 13.09 2.82
CA ALA A 389 5.65 14.29 2.58
C ALA A 389 7.14 13.95 2.40
N TRP A 390 7.83 14.69 1.54
CA TRP A 390 9.27 14.56 1.34
C TRP A 390 9.99 15.82 1.81
N LEU A 391 10.89 15.65 2.77
CA LEU A 391 11.69 16.74 3.30
C LEU A 391 13.09 16.71 2.67
N TRP A 392 13.27 17.47 1.58
CA TRP A 392 14.55 17.55 0.85
C TRP A 392 15.57 18.45 1.55
N TYR A 393 16.79 17.94 1.71
CA TYR A 393 17.89 18.64 2.37
C TYR A 393 18.94 19.14 1.36
N PRO A 394 19.56 20.32 1.56
CA PRO A 394 19.20 21.37 2.53
C PRO A 394 18.11 22.32 2.02
N GLN A 395 17.62 22.11 0.79
CA GLN A 395 17.02 23.17 -0.02
C GLN A 395 15.56 23.55 0.34
N PHE A 396 14.85 22.80 1.19
CA PHE A 396 13.40 23.02 1.34
C PHE A 396 12.86 23.20 2.77
N TRP A 397 13.47 22.64 3.83
CA TRP A 397 12.74 22.49 5.11
C TRP A 397 13.44 23.03 6.38
N GLY A 398 14.55 23.74 6.25
CA GLY A 398 15.33 24.11 7.44
C GLY A 398 15.77 22.85 8.21
N ASP A 399 15.98 22.99 9.52
CA ASP A 399 16.36 21.88 10.40
C ASP A 399 15.18 21.28 11.20
N SER A 400 13.95 21.75 10.94
CA SER A 400 12.75 21.30 11.65
C SER A 400 11.43 21.49 10.89
N VAL A 401 10.48 20.60 11.16
CA VAL A 401 9.08 20.67 10.68
C VAL A 401 8.13 20.16 11.78
N THR A 402 6.92 20.74 11.83
CA THR A 402 5.87 20.33 12.75
C THR A 402 4.60 19.97 12.00
N TYR A 403 4.03 18.81 12.32
CA TYR A 403 2.72 18.38 11.86
C TYR A 403 1.75 18.40 13.03
N ILE A 404 0.56 18.94 12.82
CA ILE A 404 -0.53 18.97 13.79
C ILE A 404 -1.70 18.22 13.17
N VAL A 405 -2.05 17.08 13.77
CA VAL A 405 -3.21 16.29 13.40
C VAL A 405 -4.32 16.56 14.41
N SER A 406 -5.39 17.17 13.94
CA SER A 406 -6.55 17.59 14.73
C SER A 406 -7.84 17.01 14.13
N ASP A 407 -8.98 17.27 14.77
CA ASP A 407 -10.30 16.85 14.27
C ASP A 407 -10.79 17.70 13.09
N GLY A 408 -10.24 17.47 11.90
CA GLY A 408 -10.51 18.26 10.70
C GLY A 408 -9.22 18.55 9.92
N PRO A 409 -8.84 19.83 9.72
CA PRO A 409 -7.66 20.17 8.95
C PRO A 409 -6.39 19.74 9.69
N TRP A 410 -5.57 18.94 9.02
CA TRP A 410 -4.23 18.58 9.47
C TRP A 410 -3.25 19.56 8.86
N VAL A 411 -2.43 20.16 9.70
CA VAL A 411 -1.59 21.30 9.34
C VAL A 411 -0.13 20.93 9.45
N GLU A 412 0.62 21.26 8.40
CA GLU A 412 2.07 21.24 8.42
C GLU A 412 2.58 22.66 8.57
N SER A 413 3.58 22.85 9.41
CA SER A 413 4.25 24.12 9.64
C SER A 413 5.75 23.94 9.47
N SER A 414 6.31 24.58 8.44
CA SER A 414 7.75 24.65 8.22
C SER A 414 8.22 26.10 8.10
N GLY A 415 9.41 26.38 8.62
CA GLY A 415 9.97 27.73 8.62
C GLY A 415 10.16 28.33 7.22
N ALA A 416 10.14 27.53 6.16
CA ALA A 416 10.40 27.94 4.78
C ALA A 416 9.14 28.38 4.00
N PHE A 417 7.96 27.82 4.30
CA PHE A 417 6.74 28.02 3.48
C PHE A 417 5.50 28.42 4.30
N GLY A 418 5.64 28.63 5.61
CA GLY A 418 4.51 28.91 6.49
C GLY A 418 3.72 27.65 6.82
N SER A 419 2.46 27.82 7.20
CA SER A 419 1.57 26.71 7.54
C SER A 419 0.60 26.41 6.41
N TYR A 420 0.40 25.13 6.09
CA TYR A 420 -0.58 24.69 5.09
C TYR A 420 -1.31 23.43 5.51
N GLU A 421 -2.54 23.27 5.02
CA GLU A 421 -3.38 22.09 5.23
C GLU A 421 -2.98 21.00 4.23
N PHE A 422 -2.66 19.81 4.73
CA PHE A 422 -2.24 18.68 3.90
C PHE A 422 -3.25 17.52 3.88
N ALA A 423 -4.20 17.53 4.82
CA ALA A 423 -5.35 16.64 4.85
C ALA A 423 -6.50 17.30 5.63
N ASN A 424 -7.73 16.85 5.40
CA ASN A 424 -8.89 17.32 6.14
C ASN A 424 -9.81 16.14 6.45
N GLN A 425 -9.65 15.57 7.64
CA GLN A 425 -10.41 14.41 8.08
C GLN A 425 -10.42 14.31 9.61
N PRO A 426 -11.41 13.61 10.19
CA PRO A 426 -11.47 13.39 11.64
C PRO A 426 -10.24 12.67 12.18
N VAL A 427 -9.99 12.82 13.49
CA VAL A 427 -9.08 11.90 14.18
C VAL A 427 -9.83 10.60 14.44
N GLU A 428 -9.41 9.55 13.75
CA GLU A 428 -10.06 8.25 13.83
C GLU A 428 -9.51 7.42 14.99
N PRO A 429 -10.37 6.96 15.92
CA PRO A 429 -9.95 6.12 17.04
C PRO A 429 -9.24 4.85 16.59
N GLY A 430 -8.10 4.52 17.19
CA GLY A 430 -7.32 3.33 16.85
C GLY A 430 -5.81 3.54 16.98
N LEU A 431 -5.05 2.75 16.22
CA LEU A 431 -3.59 2.84 16.21
C LEU A 431 -3.13 3.77 15.08
N MET A 432 -2.87 5.03 15.43
CA MET A 432 -2.22 5.97 14.53
C MET A 432 -0.77 5.57 14.28
N LYS A 433 -0.29 5.79 13.05
CA LYS A 433 1.05 5.42 12.59
C LYS A 433 1.76 6.64 12.03
N VAL A 434 3.00 6.83 12.46
CA VAL A 434 3.94 7.80 11.91
C VAL A 434 5.21 7.04 11.53
N SER A 435 5.52 6.97 10.24
CA SER A 435 6.71 6.28 9.75
C SER A 435 7.61 7.26 9.01
N LEU A 436 8.86 7.36 9.46
CA LEU A 436 9.91 8.10 8.77
C LEU A 436 10.82 7.12 8.02
N ALA A 437 11.18 7.46 6.78
CA ALA A 437 12.11 6.66 5.99
C ALA A 437 13.18 7.53 5.35
N GLY A 438 14.44 7.10 5.40
CA GLY A 438 15.44 7.66 4.49
C GLY A 438 14.99 7.36 3.07
N ASP A 439 14.89 8.37 2.20
CA ASP A 439 14.48 8.17 0.82
C ASP A 439 15.37 7.10 0.15
N TYR A 440 14.76 6.23 -0.66
CA TYR A 440 15.48 5.11 -1.26
C TYR A 440 16.62 5.54 -2.20
N SER A 441 16.59 6.79 -2.67
CA SER A 441 17.60 7.39 -3.54
C SER A 441 18.72 8.11 -2.78
N ASN A 442 18.66 8.15 -1.44
CA ASN A 442 19.66 8.82 -0.63
C ASN A 442 21.07 8.27 -0.88
N GLU A 443 21.98 9.20 -1.16
CA GLU A 443 23.41 8.94 -1.20
C GLU A 443 23.97 8.76 0.21
N SER A 444 23.50 9.59 1.14
CA SER A 444 23.98 9.65 2.53
C SER A 444 22.83 9.58 3.54
N PRO A 445 23.07 9.07 4.76
CA PRO A 445 22.04 9.04 5.79
C PRO A 445 21.57 10.43 6.21
N VAL A 446 20.30 10.51 6.63
CA VAL A 446 19.69 11.68 7.26
C VAL A 446 19.56 11.42 8.76
N SER A 447 19.97 12.37 9.60
CA SER A 447 19.84 12.29 11.05
C SER A 447 18.91 13.37 11.60
N PHE A 448 18.10 13.02 12.59
CA PHE A 448 17.06 13.89 13.16
C PHE A 448 16.61 13.38 14.54
N LYS A 449 15.77 14.15 15.22
CA LYS A 449 15.01 13.74 16.41
C LYS A 449 13.52 13.92 16.16
N VAL A 450 12.71 13.22 16.95
CA VAL A 450 11.25 13.27 16.88
C VAL A 450 10.70 13.55 18.28
N ARG A 451 9.76 14.50 18.37
CA ARG A 451 8.88 14.67 19.52
C ARG A 451 7.44 14.43 19.08
N ILE A 452 6.69 13.66 19.87
CA ILE A 452 5.26 13.41 19.65
C ILE A 452 4.53 13.81 20.93
N THR A 453 3.58 14.72 20.80
CA THR A 453 2.68 15.15 21.88
C THR A 453 1.26 14.74 21.53
N ARG A 454 0.57 14.06 22.43
CA ARG A 454 -0.87 13.74 22.32
C ARG A 454 -1.63 14.49 23.40
N GLU A 455 -2.59 15.30 23.00
CA GLU A 455 -3.48 16.04 23.90
C GLU A 455 -4.84 15.34 23.99
N GLN A 456 -5.31 15.09 25.21
CA GLN A 456 -6.59 14.42 25.50
C GLN A 456 -7.64 15.40 26.01
N LEU A 457 -7.78 16.52 25.30
CA LEU A 457 -8.56 17.68 25.73
C LEU A 457 -9.89 17.83 24.99
N ARG A 458 -10.20 16.94 24.03
CA ARG A 458 -11.48 16.97 23.30
C ARG A 458 -12.60 16.59 24.25
N THR A 459 -13.72 17.30 24.15
CA THR A 459 -14.98 16.89 24.76
C THR A 459 -15.82 16.20 23.69
N PRO A 460 -16.03 14.87 23.77
CA PRO A 460 -16.86 14.16 22.80
C PRO A 460 -18.30 14.69 22.79
N GLN A 461 -18.96 14.58 21.65
CA GLN A 461 -20.35 14.99 21.51
C GLN A 461 -21.25 14.17 22.44
N THR A 462 -22.21 14.86 23.07
CA THR A 462 -23.19 14.23 23.96
C THR A 462 -24.60 14.43 23.41
N GLY A 463 -25.45 13.41 23.52
CA GLY A 463 -26.83 13.45 23.00
C GLY A 463 -26.91 13.24 21.48
N PHE A 464 -27.01 11.99 21.05
CA PHE A 464 -27.20 11.65 19.64
C PHE A 464 -28.61 12.03 19.16
N TYR A 465 -28.71 12.51 17.92
CA TYR A 465 -29.97 12.82 17.25
C TYR A 465 -30.75 11.55 16.89
N ALA A 466 -30.04 10.54 16.39
CA ALA A 466 -30.62 9.25 16.04
C ALA A 466 -29.68 8.09 16.39
N ILE A 467 -30.28 6.93 16.63
CA ILE A 467 -29.57 5.66 16.85
C ILE A 467 -30.31 4.55 16.11
N GLY A 468 -29.57 3.68 15.44
CA GLY A 468 -30.17 2.59 14.67
C GLY A 468 -29.31 1.32 14.67
N ARG A 469 -29.88 0.25 14.14
CA ARG A 469 -29.13 -0.97 13.78
C ARG A 469 -29.02 -1.00 12.26
N ILE A 470 -27.84 -1.31 11.77
CA ILE A 470 -27.57 -1.39 10.33
C ILE A 470 -26.77 -2.66 10.03
N ARG A 471 -27.02 -3.25 8.88
CA ARG A 471 -26.31 -4.43 8.35
C ARG A 471 -25.89 -4.14 6.92
N MET A 472 -24.93 -4.93 6.41
CA MET A 472 -24.52 -4.87 5.02
C MET A 472 -25.73 -4.92 4.07
N GLY A 473 -25.77 -4.00 3.11
CA GLY A 473 -26.82 -3.88 2.10
C GLY A 473 -28.18 -3.42 2.63
N SER A 474 -28.23 -2.84 3.83
CA SER A 474 -29.43 -2.18 4.36
C SER A 474 -29.15 -0.70 4.58
N SER A 475 -30.21 0.10 4.48
CA SER A 475 -30.15 1.54 4.66
C SER A 475 -31.20 2.05 5.63
N ALA A 476 -30.96 3.24 6.18
CA ALA A 476 -31.89 4.00 6.99
C ALA A 476 -31.92 5.46 6.51
N LEU A 477 -33.13 6.03 6.42
CA LEU A 477 -33.33 7.44 6.09
C LEU A 477 -33.79 8.19 7.34
N ILE A 478 -33.03 9.20 7.75
CA ILE A 478 -33.24 9.94 8.99
C ILE A 478 -33.61 11.39 8.62
N PRO A 479 -34.86 11.83 8.88
CA PRO A 479 -35.23 13.23 8.68
C PRO A 479 -34.57 14.09 9.76
N VAL A 480 -33.97 15.22 9.36
CA VAL A 480 -33.35 16.21 10.24
C VAL A 480 -33.98 17.56 9.96
N ASP A 481 -34.75 18.08 10.92
CA ASP A 481 -35.38 19.39 10.78
C ASP A 481 -34.38 20.51 11.06
N VAL A 482 -34.08 21.31 10.03
CA VAL A 482 -33.17 22.46 10.10
C VAL A 482 -33.99 23.76 10.20
N PRO A 483 -33.88 24.52 11.31
CA PRO A 483 -34.55 25.81 11.46
C PRO A 483 -34.03 26.88 10.49
N ALA A 484 -34.81 27.96 10.30
CA ALA A 484 -34.33 29.12 9.58
C ALA A 484 -33.23 29.86 10.36
N GLY A 485 -32.17 30.27 9.66
CA GLY A 485 -31.08 31.06 10.22
C GLY A 485 -29.88 30.25 10.72
N VAL A 486 -29.88 28.93 10.54
CA VAL A 486 -28.69 28.08 10.79
C VAL A 486 -27.58 28.48 9.81
N SER A 487 -26.40 28.77 10.35
CA SER A 487 -25.23 29.20 9.61
C SER A 487 -24.33 28.02 9.21
N GLU A 488 -24.33 26.95 10.01
CA GLU A 488 -23.63 25.70 9.74
C GLU A 488 -24.37 24.53 10.38
N MET A 489 -24.41 23.39 9.68
CA MET A 489 -24.87 22.11 10.22
C MET A 489 -23.78 21.06 10.04
N THR A 490 -23.32 20.48 11.14
CA THR A 490 -22.33 19.39 11.15
C THR A 490 -23.01 18.08 11.54
N LEU A 491 -22.78 17.06 10.73
CA LEU A 491 -23.31 15.70 10.88
C LEU A 491 -22.15 14.75 11.15
N ASP A 492 -22.20 14.02 12.25
CA ASP A 492 -21.21 13.01 12.62
C ASP A 492 -21.89 11.65 12.79
N LEU A 493 -21.45 10.66 12.01
CA LEU A 493 -21.92 9.28 12.09
C LEU A 493 -20.83 8.40 12.71
N VAL A 494 -21.13 7.80 13.85
CA VAL A 494 -20.23 6.87 14.57
C VAL A 494 -20.87 5.50 14.77
N TRP A 495 -20.04 4.46 14.94
CA TRP A 495 -20.50 3.09 15.22
C TRP A 495 -19.52 2.34 16.12
N GLY A 496 -19.90 1.13 16.54
CA GLY A 496 -19.15 0.38 17.55
C GLY A 496 -17.89 -0.32 17.02
N ARG A 497 -17.88 -0.72 15.74
CA ARG A 497 -16.75 -1.38 15.08
C ARG A 497 -15.93 -0.42 14.22
N ASP A 498 -15.50 0.68 14.80
CA ASP A 498 -14.59 1.63 14.16
C ASP A 498 -13.15 1.06 14.03
N TRP A 499 -12.19 1.92 13.74
CA TRP A 499 -10.78 1.56 13.55
C TRP A 499 -10.09 1.02 14.83
N SER A 500 -10.67 1.23 16.02
CA SER A 500 -10.19 0.65 17.28
C SER A 500 -10.51 -0.84 17.41
N THR A 501 -11.40 -1.38 16.58
CA THR A 501 -11.92 -2.75 16.69
C THR A 501 -11.74 -3.55 15.40
N PHE A 502 -11.27 -4.80 15.47
CA PHE A 502 -11.17 -5.72 14.32
C PHE A 502 -12.12 -6.93 14.48
N PRO A 503 -12.84 -7.38 13.42
CA PRO A 503 -13.01 -6.71 12.13
C PRO A 503 -13.70 -5.35 12.28
N THR A 504 -13.31 -4.42 11.41
CA THR A 504 -13.91 -3.08 11.32
C THR A 504 -15.19 -3.17 10.49
N SER A 505 -16.04 -2.17 10.62
CA SER A 505 -17.15 -1.94 9.72
C SER A 505 -17.02 -0.54 9.17
N ASP A 506 -17.57 -0.36 7.98
CA ASP A 506 -17.68 0.90 7.29
C ASP A 506 -19.15 1.17 7.01
N ILE A 507 -19.62 2.35 7.39
CA ILE A 507 -21.03 2.75 7.32
C ILE A 507 -21.05 4.14 6.72
N GLU A 508 -21.71 4.25 5.57
CA GLU A 508 -21.68 5.44 4.75
C GLU A 508 -22.83 6.39 5.10
N MET A 509 -22.59 7.69 4.93
CA MET A 509 -23.52 8.77 5.15
C MET A 509 -23.63 9.67 3.92
N PHE A 510 -24.85 9.74 3.37
CA PHE A 510 -25.20 10.63 2.27
C PHE A 510 -26.20 11.67 2.75
N VAL A 511 -26.00 12.94 2.38
CA VAL A 511 -26.84 14.03 2.86
C VAL A 511 -27.66 14.60 1.71
N TYR A 512 -28.98 14.70 1.93
CA TYR A 512 -29.93 15.24 0.97
C TYR A 512 -30.63 16.49 1.52
N ASP A 513 -30.84 17.48 0.67
CA ASP A 513 -31.56 18.71 1.00
C ASP A 513 -33.09 18.49 1.10
N PRO A 514 -33.89 19.52 1.50
CA PRO A 514 -35.33 19.39 1.60
C PRO A 514 -36.07 19.12 0.29
N ALA A 515 -35.42 19.36 -0.86
CA ALA A 515 -35.94 19.00 -2.18
C ALA A 515 -35.47 17.60 -2.63
N PHE A 516 -34.78 16.87 -1.75
CA PHE A 516 -34.24 15.53 -1.97
C PHE A 516 -33.12 15.48 -3.03
N ASN A 517 -32.37 16.57 -3.19
CA ASN A 517 -31.13 16.57 -3.97
C ASN A 517 -29.98 16.07 -3.10
N LEU A 518 -29.13 15.20 -3.63
CA LEU A 518 -27.87 14.81 -2.98
C LEU A 518 -26.94 16.03 -2.92
N VAL A 519 -26.52 16.41 -1.71
CA VAL A 519 -25.75 17.64 -1.48
C VAL A 519 -24.40 17.43 -0.80
N SER A 520 -24.18 16.30 -0.12
CA SER A 520 -22.84 15.92 0.34
C SER A 520 -22.62 14.40 0.27
N LEU A 521 -21.40 14.07 -0.16
CA LEU A 521 -20.79 12.73 -0.16
C LEU A 521 -19.62 12.66 0.84
N ASP A 522 -19.42 13.69 1.66
CA ASP A 522 -18.23 13.80 2.52
C ASP A 522 -18.26 12.81 3.69
N GLY A 523 -19.44 12.27 3.99
CA GLY A 523 -19.61 11.16 4.92
C GLY A 523 -19.69 9.79 4.23
N ALA A 524 -19.40 9.69 2.93
CA ALA A 524 -19.33 8.45 2.18
C ALA A 524 -17.86 8.07 1.94
N THR A 525 -17.12 7.79 3.01
CA THR A 525 -15.67 7.59 2.99
C THR A 525 -15.28 6.29 3.70
N PHE A 526 -14.13 6.28 4.36
CA PHE A 526 -13.75 5.20 5.28
C PHE A 526 -13.42 5.79 6.65
N ASN A 527 -13.91 6.99 6.93
CA ASN A 527 -13.61 7.73 8.14
C ASN A 527 -14.51 7.20 9.26
N ALA A 528 -13.96 7.08 10.47
CA ALA A 528 -14.77 6.84 11.65
C ALA A 528 -14.41 7.90 12.71
N PRO A 529 -15.25 8.93 12.94
CA PRO A 529 -16.58 9.14 12.35
C PRO A 529 -16.57 9.46 10.86
N GLU A 530 -17.68 9.17 10.19
CA GLU A 530 -18.03 9.85 8.93
C GLU A 530 -18.58 11.24 9.26
N ARG A 531 -18.14 12.27 8.52
CA ARG A 531 -18.48 13.66 8.79
C ARG A 531 -18.91 14.42 7.54
N ALA A 532 -20.01 15.16 7.64
CA ALA A 532 -20.43 16.13 6.63
C ALA A 532 -20.70 17.49 7.27
N VAL A 533 -20.20 18.56 6.66
CA VAL A 533 -20.39 19.94 7.11
C VAL A 533 -21.12 20.72 6.03
N ILE A 534 -22.30 21.25 6.36
CA ILE A 534 -23.15 22.00 5.44
C ILE A 534 -23.18 23.46 5.87
N THR A 535 -22.64 24.36 5.04
CA THR A 535 -22.65 25.80 5.31
C THR A 535 -23.94 26.44 4.78
N ASN A 536 -24.52 27.34 5.58
CA ASN A 536 -25.79 28.03 5.32
C ASN A 536 -26.92 27.10 4.81
N PRO A 537 -27.25 26.01 5.53
CA PRO A 537 -28.28 25.08 5.10
C PRO A 537 -29.63 25.78 4.97
N THR A 538 -30.38 25.43 3.92
CA THR A 538 -31.76 25.92 3.76
C THR A 538 -32.66 25.37 4.88
N ALA A 539 -33.59 26.20 5.36
CA ALA A 539 -34.56 25.77 6.35
C ALA A 539 -35.49 24.69 5.78
N GLY A 540 -35.77 23.65 6.55
CA GLY A 540 -36.65 22.55 6.16
C GLY A 540 -36.16 21.20 6.67
N THR A 541 -36.85 20.14 6.27
CA THR A 541 -36.48 18.76 6.63
C THR A 541 -35.44 18.24 5.64
N TRP A 542 -34.20 18.10 6.11
CA TRP A 542 -33.12 17.42 5.42
C TRP A 542 -33.21 15.92 5.63
N TYR A 543 -32.53 15.13 4.79
CA TYR A 543 -32.52 13.68 4.93
C TYR A 543 -31.10 13.14 4.95
N VAL A 544 -30.75 12.47 6.05
CA VAL A 544 -29.48 11.74 6.18
C VAL A 544 -29.74 10.28 5.85
N PHE A 545 -29.13 9.80 4.78
CA PHE A 545 -29.20 8.40 4.36
C PHE A 545 -27.96 7.68 4.88
N VAL A 546 -28.18 6.73 5.79
CA VAL A 546 -27.15 5.88 6.38
C VAL A 546 -27.19 4.53 5.67
N ASP A 547 -26.07 4.09 5.12
CA ASP A 547 -25.96 2.83 4.38
C ASP A 547 -24.95 1.88 5.02
N GLY A 548 -25.34 0.62 5.22
CA GLY A 548 -24.41 -0.41 5.65
C GLY A 548 -23.61 -0.94 4.47
N TYR A 549 -22.39 -0.44 4.29
CA TYR A 549 -21.57 -0.69 3.10
C TYR A 549 -20.62 -1.89 3.29
N GLU A 550 -19.42 -1.70 3.85
CA GLU A 550 -18.51 -2.82 4.16
C GLU A 550 -18.62 -3.27 5.62
N MET A 551 -19.44 -4.29 5.87
CA MET A 551 -19.71 -4.74 7.24
C MET A 551 -19.53 -6.25 7.41
N TYR A 552 -18.67 -6.65 8.36
CA TYR A 552 -18.55 -8.04 8.78
C TYR A 552 -19.84 -8.59 9.41
N ARG A 553 -20.52 -7.78 10.22
CA ARG A 553 -21.78 -8.14 10.88
C ARG A 553 -22.60 -6.89 11.17
N THR A 554 -23.87 -7.08 11.55
CA THR A 554 -24.73 -5.98 12.02
C THR A 554 -24.06 -5.17 13.13
N ASP A 555 -24.14 -3.85 13.02
CA ASP A 555 -23.65 -2.90 14.01
C ASP A 555 -24.74 -1.87 14.39
N ARG A 556 -24.43 -0.98 15.32
CA ARG A 556 -25.27 0.15 15.72
C ARG A 556 -24.56 1.45 15.42
N TYR A 557 -25.22 2.31 14.65
CA TYR A 557 -24.76 3.67 14.42
C TYR A 557 -25.42 4.65 15.38
N LYS A 558 -24.74 5.76 15.66
CA LYS A 558 -25.30 6.97 16.27
C LYS A 558 -25.02 8.13 15.32
N LEU A 559 -26.05 8.91 15.03
CA LEU A 559 -25.93 10.17 14.30
C LEU A 559 -25.97 11.33 15.29
N PHE A 560 -24.98 12.19 15.24
CA PHE A 560 -24.96 13.46 15.95
C PHE A 560 -25.18 14.59 14.94
N VAL A 561 -25.89 15.62 15.38
CA VAL A 561 -26.21 16.79 14.57
C VAL A 561 -25.96 18.03 15.42
N THR A 562 -25.07 18.89 14.95
CA THR A 562 -24.78 20.19 15.57
C THR A 562 -25.19 21.29 14.60
N MET A 563 -25.84 22.35 15.09
CA MET A 563 -26.29 23.48 14.29
C MET A 563 -25.93 24.79 15.00
N ASP A 564 -25.26 25.70 14.27
CA ASP A 564 -24.80 27.00 14.77
C ASP A 564 -25.63 28.19 14.28
#